data_AF-A0A2D4L270-F1
#
_entry.id   AF-A0A2D4L270-F1
#
_cell.length_a   1.000
_cell.length_b   1.000
_cell.length_c   1.000
_cell.angle_alpha   90.00
_cell.angle_beta   90.00
_cell.angle_gamma   90.00
#
_symmetry.space_group_name_H-M   'P 1'
#
loop_
_entity.id
_entity.type
_entity.pdbx_description
1 polymer ?
#
loop_
_entity_poly.entity_id
_entity_poly.type
_entity_poly.pdbx_seq_one_letter_code
_entity_poly.pdbx_strand_id
1 'polypeptide(L)'
;MISFLILPMQRATRLPLLMDTICQKTQKDLPKYEVCKRALKAVSKLVRLCNEGARKMERTEMMYTINSQLEFKIKPFPLVSSSRWLVKRGELAAFVEDTGLFSKRTSKQQVYFFLFNDVLIITKKKSDENYNVTDYSLRDQLLVEQCDNEEQNSSPVKSSTPMLYSRQSSTNHLFRLTVLSNHAGEKIELLLGTETQNERARWITALGQSNDRRAKDRTTLTQVEVIRSYTAKQPDELSLQAADVVLVDQKVQDGWYEGERLRDGERGWFPMECAKEITCQATIDKNMERMGRLLGLETNV
;
A
#
# COMPACT_ATOMS: atom_id res chain seq x y z
N MET A 1 -19.15 -16.34 -22.07
CA MET A 1 -17.96 -17.15 -22.41
C MET A 1 -16.81 -16.96 -21.40
N ILE A 2 -16.45 -15.73 -21.02
CA ILE A 2 -15.41 -15.41 -20.00
C ILE A 2 -15.67 -16.09 -18.63
N SER A 3 -16.95 -16.26 -18.25
CA SER A 3 -17.35 -16.90 -16.99
C SER A 3 -16.95 -18.37 -16.85
N PHE A 4 -16.82 -19.15 -17.93
CA PHE A 4 -16.38 -20.55 -17.82
C PHE A 4 -14.85 -20.67 -17.64
N LEU A 5 -14.10 -19.68 -18.10
CA LEU A 5 -12.63 -19.66 -18.03
C LEU A 5 -12.12 -19.35 -16.62
N ILE A 6 -12.93 -18.71 -15.76
CA ILE A 6 -12.57 -18.44 -14.36
C ILE A 6 -12.84 -19.65 -13.43
N LEU A 7 -13.66 -20.63 -13.86
CA LEU A 7 -14.09 -21.76 -13.02
C LEU A 7 -12.93 -22.62 -12.49
N PRO A 8 -11.87 -22.94 -13.25
CA PRO A 8 -10.74 -23.71 -12.71
C PRO A 8 -10.06 -23.01 -11.52
N MET A 9 -9.86 -21.69 -11.62
CA MET A 9 -9.28 -20.88 -10.55
C MET A 9 -10.21 -20.83 -9.33
N GLN A 10 -11.51 -20.59 -9.54
CA GLN A 10 -12.51 -20.61 -8.48
C GLN A 10 -12.61 -21.96 -7.78
N ARG A 11 -12.45 -23.06 -8.51
CA ARG A 11 -12.47 -24.40 -7.94
C ARG A 11 -11.21 -24.65 -7.11
N ALA A 12 -10.04 -24.27 -7.62
CA ALA A 12 -8.79 -24.42 -6.90
C ALA A 12 -8.82 -23.67 -5.55
N THR A 13 -9.26 -22.41 -5.53
CA THR A 13 -9.30 -21.57 -4.32
C THR A 13 -10.28 -22.06 -3.25
N ARG A 14 -11.28 -22.88 -3.61
CA ARG A 14 -12.23 -23.50 -2.66
C ARG A 14 -11.69 -24.74 -1.96
N LEU A 15 -10.71 -25.44 -2.56
CA LEU A 15 -10.20 -26.71 -2.02
C LEU A 15 -9.59 -26.57 -0.61
N PRO A 16 -8.80 -25.53 -0.27
CA PRO A 16 -8.30 -25.34 1.09
C PRO A 16 -9.41 -25.18 2.13
N LEU A 17 -10.48 -24.44 1.81
CA LEU A 17 -11.61 -24.20 2.73
C LEU A 17 -12.37 -25.49 3.04
N LEU A 18 -12.62 -26.30 2.00
CA LEU A 18 -13.24 -27.61 2.16
C LEU A 18 -12.37 -28.55 2.99
N MET A 19 -11.05 -28.53 2.73
CA MET A 19 -10.10 -29.38 3.44
C MET A 19 -9.91 -28.95 4.91
N ASP A 20 -9.95 -27.66 5.21
CA ASP A 20 -9.94 -27.13 6.57
C ASP A 20 -11.19 -27.55 7.34
N THR A 21 -12.37 -27.49 6.70
CA THR A 21 -13.63 -27.96 7.29
C THR A 21 -13.56 -29.46 7.64
N ILE A 22 -12.96 -30.28 6.77
CA ILE A 22 -12.72 -31.71 7.05
C ILE A 22 -11.77 -31.87 8.23
N CYS A 23 -10.67 -31.10 8.29
CA CYS A 23 -9.73 -31.14 9.41
C CYS A 23 -10.41 -30.82 10.74
N GLN A 24 -11.27 -29.80 10.78
CA GLN A 24 -11.98 -29.38 11.99
C GLN A 24 -12.99 -30.44 12.48
N LYS A 25 -13.61 -31.18 11.56
CA LYS A 25 -14.57 -32.25 11.88
C LYS A 25 -13.92 -33.60 12.18
N THR A 26 -12.61 -33.74 11.97
CA THR A 26 -11.88 -34.99 12.20
C THR A 26 -11.30 -35.00 13.62
N GLN A 27 -11.50 -36.09 14.36
CA GLN A 27 -10.91 -36.27 15.70
C GLN A 27 -9.38 -36.22 15.63
N LYS A 28 -8.77 -35.43 16.51
CA LYS A 28 -7.32 -35.14 16.50
C LYS A 28 -6.45 -36.37 16.75
N ASP A 29 -7.00 -37.35 17.45
CA ASP A 29 -6.28 -38.54 17.93
C ASP A 29 -6.20 -39.64 16.85
N LEU A 30 -6.92 -39.47 15.74
CA LEU A 30 -6.93 -40.42 14.64
C LEU A 30 -5.77 -40.17 13.67
N PRO A 31 -5.12 -41.22 13.14
CA PRO A 31 -4.14 -41.10 12.05
C PRO A 31 -4.67 -40.34 10.82
N LYS A 32 -5.99 -40.39 10.59
CA LYS A 32 -6.68 -39.66 9.54
C LYS A 32 -6.53 -38.13 9.68
N TYR A 33 -6.40 -37.61 10.90
CA TYR A 33 -6.20 -36.18 11.14
C TYR A 33 -4.89 -35.67 10.56
N GLU A 34 -3.80 -36.44 10.71
CA GLU A 34 -2.51 -36.08 10.12
C GLU A 34 -2.47 -36.21 8.59
N VAL A 35 -3.24 -37.15 8.03
CA VAL A 35 -3.47 -37.20 6.58
C VAL A 35 -4.22 -35.94 6.12
N CYS A 36 -5.24 -35.50 6.87
CA CYS A 36 -6.01 -34.31 6.54
C CYS A 36 -5.16 -33.03 6.60
N LYS A 37 -4.33 -32.86 7.63
CA LYS A 37 -3.38 -31.74 7.72
C LYS A 37 -2.42 -31.69 6.53
N ARG A 38 -1.86 -32.83 6.13
CA ARG A 38 -0.96 -32.91 4.97
C ARG A 38 -1.67 -32.54 3.67
N ALA A 39 -2.89 -33.04 3.47
CA ALA A 39 -3.71 -32.68 2.32
C ALA A 39 -4.03 -31.18 2.29
N LEU A 40 -4.42 -30.60 3.43
CA LEU A 40 -4.64 -29.15 3.56
C LEU A 40 -3.39 -28.36 3.16
N LYS A 41 -2.21 -28.73 3.69
CA LYS A 41 -0.94 -28.07 3.35
C LYS A 41 -0.64 -28.14 1.84
N ALA A 42 -0.80 -29.31 1.23
CA ALA A 42 -0.52 -29.49 -0.20
C ALA A 42 -1.45 -28.67 -1.09
N VAL A 43 -2.75 -28.67 -0.78
CA VAL A 43 -3.77 -27.91 -1.53
C VAL A 43 -3.59 -26.41 -1.32
N SER A 44 -3.28 -25.95 -0.11
CA SER A 44 -2.95 -24.54 0.16
C SER A 44 -1.72 -24.09 -0.64
N LYS A 45 -0.67 -24.93 -0.73
CA LYS A 45 0.51 -24.65 -1.56
C LYS A 45 0.17 -24.51 -3.04
N LEU A 46 -0.71 -25.37 -3.57
CA LEU A 46 -1.15 -25.29 -4.97
C LEU A 46 -1.86 -23.96 -5.25
N VAL A 47 -2.84 -23.60 -4.43
CA VAL A 47 -3.57 -22.33 -4.58
C VAL A 47 -2.63 -21.13 -4.50
N ARG A 48 -1.64 -21.18 -3.59
CA ARG A 48 -0.62 -20.14 -3.47
C ARG A 48 0.17 -19.96 -4.77
N LEU A 49 0.65 -21.05 -5.37
CA LEU A 49 1.42 -21.01 -6.62
C LEU A 49 0.57 -20.47 -7.79
N CYS A 50 -0.70 -20.87 -7.87
CA CYS A 50 -1.61 -20.34 -8.89
C CYS A 50 -1.82 -18.82 -8.73
N ASN A 51 -2.07 -18.37 -7.50
CA ASN A 51 -2.26 -16.95 -7.20
C ASN A 51 -0.99 -16.14 -7.46
N GLU A 52 0.18 -16.68 -7.13
CA GLU A 52 1.48 -16.06 -7.40
C GLU A 52 1.73 -15.93 -8.91
N GLY A 53 1.46 -16.99 -9.68
CA GLY A 53 1.58 -16.98 -11.13
C GLY A 53 0.66 -15.95 -11.80
N ALA A 54 -0.63 -15.92 -11.41
CA ALA A 54 -1.59 -14.95 -11.90
C ALA A 54 -1.15 -13.51 -11.58
N ARG A 55 -0.74 -13.25 -10.33
CA ARG A 55 -0.25 -11.95 -9.88
C ARG A 55 1.01 -11.51 -10.62
N LYS A 56 1.94 -12.44 -10.87
CA LYS A 56 3.17 -12.16 -11.63
C LYS A 56 2.86 -11.75 -13.07
N MET A 57 1.90 -12.41 -13.71
CA MET A 57 1.46 -12.08 -15.06
C MET A 57 0.83 -10.67 -15.10
N GLU A 58 -0.13 -10.39 -14.21
CA GLU A 58 -0.79 -9.08 -14.11
C GLU A 58 0.21 -7.95 -13.83
N ARG A 59 1.15 -8.17 -12.91
CA ARG A 59 2.23 -7.21 -12.62
C ARG A 59 3.10 -6.94 -13.85
N THR A 60 3.45 -8.00 -14.59
CA THR A 60 4.29 -7.87 -15.79
C THR A 60 3.56 -7.08 -16.89
N GLU A 61 2.29 -7.39 -17.13
CA GLU A 61 1.43 -6.63 -18.06
C GLU A 61 1.36 -5.15 -17.66
N MET A 62 1.16 -4.87 -16.37
CA MET A 62 1.16 -3.50 -15.85
C MET A 62 2.49 -2.79 -16.10
N MET A 63 3.65 -3.48 -16.00
CA MET A 63 4.95 -2.87 -16.30
C MET A 63 5.06 -2.47 -17.78
N TYR A 64 4.55 -3.28 -18.71
CA TYR A 64 4.51 -2.93 -20.13
C TYR A 64 3.61 -1.72 -20.39
N THR A 65 2.42 -1.71 -19.80
CA THR A 65 1.49 -0.59 -19.92
C THR A 65 2.12 0.71 -19.41
N ILE A 66 2.67 0.72 -18.20
CA ILE A 66 3.32 1.92 -17.65
C ILE A 66 4.55 2.31 -18.48
N ASN A 67 5.37 1.36 -18.92
CA ASN A 67 6.54 1.67 -19.75
C ASN A 67 6.16 2.40 -21.05
N SER A 68 5.01 2.04 -21.65
CA SER A 68 4.50 2.72 -22.85
C SER A 68 4.02 4.15 -22.61
N GLN A 69 3.71 4.50 -21.36
CA GLN A 69 3.24 5.82 -20.91
C GLN A 69 4.39 6.76 -20.52
N LEU A 70 5.61 6.24 -20.35
CA LEU A 70 6.77 6.98 -19.87
C LEU A 70 7.73 7.36 -20.99
N GLU A 71 8.01 8.65 -21.12
CA GLU A 71 9.02 9.19 -22.03
C GLU A 71 10.26 9.66 -21.23
N PHE A 72 11.38 8.98 -21.43
CA PHE A 72 12.64 9.29 -20.75
C PHE A 72 13.42 10.36 -21.52
N LYS A 73 13.45 11.58 -20.98
CA LYS A 73 14.36 12.65 -21.45
C LYS A 73 15.75 12.58 -20.83
N ILE A 74 15.87 11.76 -19.78
CA ILE A 74 17.10 11.42 -19.08
C ILE A 74 17.53 10.00 -19.46
N LYS A 75 18.60 9.47 -18.85
CA LYS A 75 19.06 8.10 -19.08
C LYS A 75 17.89 7.09 -18.92
N PRO A 76 17.57 6.29 -19.96
CA PRO A 76 16.47 5.33 -19.89
C PRO A 76 16.62 4.35 -18.74
N PHE A 77 15.50 4.04 -18.08
CA PHE A 77 15.45 3.04 -17.01
C PHE A 77 14.72 1.77 -17.50
N PRO A 78 15.30 0.57 -17.33
CA PRO A 78 14.66 -0.67 -17.76
C PRO A 78 13.49 -1.04 -16.83
N LEU A 79 12.30 -0.51 -17.12
CA LEU A 79 11.13 -0.65 -16.25
C LEU A 79 10.54 -2.07 -16.25
N VAL A 80 10.55 -2.75 -17.40
CA VAL A 80 9.95 -4.08 -17.52
C VAL A 80 10.83 -5.13 -16.83
N SER A 81 10.36 -5.65 -15.70
CA SER A 81 11.00 -6.72 -14.93
C SER A 81 9.96 -7.64 -14.30
N SER A 82 10.26 -8.94 -14.27
CA SER A 82 9.38 -9.96 -13.67
C SER A 82 9.29 -9.89 -12.14
N SER A 83 10.18 -9.13 -11.50
CA SER A 83 10.23 -8.89 -10.05
C SER A 83 9.77 -7.49 -9.66
N ARG A 84 9.28 -6.68 -10.62
CA ARG A 84 8.83 -5.31 -10.38
C ARG A 84 7.30 -5.23 -10.34
N TRP A 85 6.77 -4.48 -9.40
CA TRP A 85 5.36 -4.17 -9.32
C TRP A 85 5.14 -2.74 -8.84
N LEU A 86 4.05 -2.14 -9.30
CA LEU A 86 3.63 -0.82 -8.86
C LEU A 86 3.11 -0.93 -7.41
N VAL A 87 3.63 -0.08 -6.54
CA VAL A 87 3.21 0.05 -5.14
C VAL A 87 2.19 1.18 -5.00
N LYS A 88 2.47 2.34 -5.60
CA LYS A 88 1.55 3.48 -5.62
C LYS A 88 1.85 4.39 -6.80
N ARG A 89 0.84 5.08 -7.32
CA ARG A 89 1.01 6.17 -8.29
C ARG A 89 0.03 7.29 -7.98
N GLY A 90 0.36 8.51 -8.39
CA GLY A 90 -0.53 9.63 -8.22
C GLY A 90 0.17 10.97 -8.33
N GLU A 91 -0.66 12.00 -8.34
CA GLU A 91 -0.24 13.39 -8.45
C GLU A 91 -0.05 14.02 -7.07
N LEU A 92 1.02 14.79 -6.91
CA LEU A 92 1.37 15.51 -5.71
C LEU A 92 1.75 16.95 -6.05
N ALA A 93 1.46 17.87 -5.12
CA ALA A 93 1.99 19.21 -5.19
C ALA A 93 3.41 19.25 -4.62
N ALA A 94 4.41 19.49 -5.45
CA ALA A 94 5.78 19.76 -5.03
C ALA A 94 5.98 21.26 -4.83
N PHE A 95 6.53 21.64 -3.67
CA PHE A 95 6.91 23.00 -3.34
C PHE A 95 8.42 23.14 -3.52
N VAL A 96 8.82 23.89 -4.55
CA VAL A 96 10.22 24.14 -4.87
C VAL A 96 10.59 25.52 -4.34
N GLU A 97 11.64 25.60 -3.52
CA GLU A 97 12.21 26.88 -3.11
C GLU A 97 13.11 27.43 -4.21
N ASP A 98 12.69 28.51 -4.85
CA ASP A 98 13.54 29.23 -5.79
C ASP A 98 14.38 30.24 -5.00
N THR A 99 15.66 29.96 -4.83
CA THR A 99 16.63 30.85 -4.16
C THR A 99 17.18 31.86 -5.16
N GLY A 100 16.34 32.83 -5.53
CA GLY A 100 16.79 34.01 -6.26
C GLY A 100 17.56 34.98 -5.36
N LEU A 101 18.52 35.71 -5.94
CA LEU A 101 19.42 36.67 -5.26
C LEU A 101 18.72 37.76 -4.41
N PHE A 102 17.40 37.96 -4.54
CA PHE A 102 16.66 39.02 -3.83
C PHE A 102 15.26 38.63 -3.30
N SER A 103 14.83 37.36 -3.40
CA SER A 103 13.56 36.90 -2.80
C SER A 103 13.46 35.37 -2.77
N LYS A 104 13.06 34.80 -1.62
CA LYS A 104 12.68 33.38 -1.52
C LYS A 104 11.26 33.23 -2.05
N ARG A 105 11.10 32.72 -3.27
CA ARG A 105 9.77 32.43 -3.82
C ARG A 105 9.56 30.93 -3.86
N THR A 106 8.56 30.44 -3.13
CA THR A 106 8.14 29.04 -3.23
C THR A 106 7.20 28.90 -4.43
N SER A 107 7.59 28.07 -5.40
CA SER A 107 6.74 27.73 -6.54
C SER A 107 6.05 26.38 -6.29
N LYS A 108 4.73 26.33 -6.55
CA LYS A 108 3.94 25.08 -6.47
C LYS A 108 3.90 24.46 -7.86
N GLN A 109 4.46 23.27 -8.00
CA GLN A 109 4.42 22.48 -9.23
C GLN A 109 3.66 21.16 -9.00
N GLN A 110 2.83 20.76 -9.95
CA GLN A 110 2.27 19.41 -10.01
C GLN A 110 3.30 18.40 -10.54
N VAL A 111 3.49 17.32 -9.79
CA VAL A 111 4.41 16.23 -10.10
C VAL A 111 3.66 14.92 -9.97
N TYR A 112 3.87 14.00 -10.91
CA TYR A 112 3.23 12.68 -10.87
C TYR A 112 4.29 11.62 -10.60
N PHE A 113 4.03 10.78 -9.59
CA PHE A 113 4.95 9.75 -9.14
C PHE A 113 4.46 8.35 -9.54
N PHE A 114 5.42 7.50 -9.92
CA PHE A 114 5.23 6.06 -10.03
C PHE A 114 6.20 5.39 -9.07
N LEU A 115 5.68 4.88 -7.96
CA LEU A 115 6.45 4.17 -6.95
C LEU A 115 6.32 2.67 -7.17
N PHE A 116 7.44 2.02 -7.43
CA PHE A 116 7.56 0.58 -7.51
C PHE A 116 8.17 0.02 -6.22
N ASN A 117 8.27 -1.30 -6.15
CA ASN A 117 8.88 -2.00 -5.03
C ASN A 117 10.39 -1.76 -4.89
N ASP A 118 11.07 -1.31 -5.94
CA ASP A 118 12.53 -1.13 -5.99
C ASP A 118 12.97 0.25 -6.49
N VAL A 119 12.09 1.03 -7.13
CA VAL A 119 12.42 2.34 -7.71
C VAL A 119 11.24 3.31 -7.58
N LEU A 120 11.54 4.59 -7.40
CA LEU A 120 10.61 5.70 -7.56
C LEU A 120 10.93 6.45 -8.85
N ILE A 121 9.92 6.66 -9.69
CA ILE A 121 10.01 7.48 -10.90
C ILE A 121 9.21 8.77 -10.69
N ILE A 122 9.85 9.89 -10.99
CA ILE A 122 9.32 11.25 -10.85
C ILE A 122 9.07 11.82 -12.24
N THR A 123 7.85 12.31 -12.48
CA THR A 123 7.42 12.73 -13.81
C THR A 123 6.66 14.05 -13.82
N LYS A 124 6.65 14.68 -15.00
CA LYS A 124 5.73 15.78 -15.34
C LYS A 124 4.69 15.27 -16.33
N LYS A 125 3.41 15.47 -16.05
CA LYS A 125 2.30 15.07 -16.92
C LYS A 125 2.42 15.79 -18.27
N LYS A 126 2.42 15.04 -19.38
CA LYS A 126 2.49 15.55 -20.77
C LYS A 126 1.10 15.59 -21.39
N SER A 127 0.33 14.51 -21.21
CA SER A 127 -1.07 14.37 -21.58
C SER A 127 -1.78 13.51 -20.54
N ASP A 128 -3.02 13.09 -20.78
CA ASP A 128 -3.78 12.35 -19.76
C ASP A 128 -3.08 11.06 -19.31
N GLU A 129 -2.57 10.29 -20.28
CA GLU A 129 -1.92 8.99 -20.05
C GLU A 129 -0.41 8.99 -20.35
N ASN A 130 0.22 10.12 -20.66
CA ASN A 130 1.65 10.17 -20.99
C ASN A 130 2.42 11.13 -20.09
N TYR A 131 3.63 10.72 -19.70
CA TYR A 131 4.42 11.39 -18.69
C TYR A 131 5.87 11.54 -19.15
N ASN A 132 6.43 12.74 -18.98
CA ASN A 132 7.86 12.96 -19.16
C ASN A 132 8.58 12.61 -17.86
N VAL A 133 9.46 11.62 -17.90
CA VAL A 133 10.32 11.28 -16.76
C VAL A 133 11.36 12.37 -16.58
N THR A 134 11.38 12.96 -15.38
CA THR A 134 12.33 14.01 -15.02
C THR A 134 13.41 13.52 -14.06
N ASP A 135 13.08 12.51 -13.25
CA ASP A 135 14.03 11.92 -12.32
C ASP A 135 13.60 10.49 -11.91
N TYR A 136 14.52 9.70 -11.37
CA TYR A 136 14.24 8.46 -10.68
C TYR A 136 15.31 8.15 -9.63
N SER A 137 14.95 7.34 -8.64
CA SER A 137 15.88 6.86 -7.62
C SER A 137 15.47 5.48 -7.10
N LEU A 138 16.45 4.69 -6.66
CA LEU A 138 16.19 3.40 -6.03
C LEU A 138 15.51 3.61 -4.67
N ARG A 139 14.72 2.63 -4.26
CA ARG A 139 13.88 2.73 -3.07
C ARG A 139 14.66 2.84 -1.76
N ASP A 140 15.85 2.24 -1.70
CA ASP A 140 16.77 2.30 -0.56
C ASP A 140 17.44 3.68 -0.40
N GLN A 141 17.38 4.52 -1.44
CA GLN A 141 17.87 5.90 -1.42
C GLN A 141 16.81 6.93 -1.03
N LEU A 142 15.62 6.49 -0.60
CA LEU A 142 14.52 7.36 -0.21
C LEU A 142 14.44 7.49 1.30
N LEU A 143 14.36 8.72 1.79
CA LEU A 143 14.03 9.06 3.18
C LEU A 143 12.77 9.91 3.20
N VAL A 144 11.88 9.60 4.13
CA VAL A 144 10.59 10.30 4.28
C VAL A 144 10.50 10.83 5.69
N GLU A 145 10.21 12.12 5.80
CA GLU A 145 10.02 12.80 7.07
C GLU A 145 8.61 13.36 7.15
N GLN A 146 7.99 13.20 8.31
CA GLN A 146 6.68 13.76 8.59
C GLN A 146 6.87 15.22 9.02
N CYS A 147 6.25 16.16 8.32
CA CYS A 147 6.18 17.54 8.80
C CYS A 147 5.15 17.61 9.93
N ASP A 148 5.58 17.94 11.15
CA ASP A 148 4.65 18.19 12.25
C ASP A 148 3.91 19.52 12.02
N ASN A 149 2.65 19.57 12.47
CA ASN A 149 1.75 20.71 12.25
C ASN A 149 2.24 22.04 12.87
N GLU A 150 3.29 22.03 13.70
CA GLU A 150 3.79 23.25 14.35
C GLU A 150 4.52 24.21 13.41
N GLU A 151 5.00 23.76 12.25
CA GLU A 151 5.62 24.64 11.24
C GLU A 151 4.60 25.44 10.41
N GLN A 152 3.29 25.15 10.52
CA GLN A 152 2.24 25.95 9.87
C GLN A 152 2.10 27.36 10.50
N ASN A 153 2.66 27.59 11.69
CA ASN A 153 2.67 28.91 12.35
C ASN A 153 3.93 29.75 12.10
N SER A 154 4.92 29.22 11.38
CA SER A 154 6.09 30.01 10.93
C SER A 154 5.95 30.41 9.46
N SER A 155 4.88 31.14 9.13
CA SER A 155 4.98 32.10 8.03
C SER A 155 5.91 33.24 8.48
N PRO A 156 7.01 33.57 7.77
CA PRO A 156 7.86 34.69 8.13
C PRO A 156 7.25 36.01 7.61
N VAL A 157 6.01 36.32 7.97
CA VAL A 157 5.42 37.66 7.78
C VAL A 157 4.43 37.92 8.92
N LYS A 158 4.93 38.37 10.06
CA LYS A 158 4.11 39.15 11.00
C LYS A 158 4.06 40.59 10.48
N SER A 159 3.02 40.92 9.71
CA SER A 159 2.55 42.30 9.58
C SER A 159 1.16 42.40 10.17
N SER A 160 1.06 43.19 11.23
CA SER A 160 -0.12 43.54 12.00
C SER A 160 -1.24 44.14 11.14
N THR A 161 -2.39 43.47 11.06
CA THR A 161 -3.77 44.02 11.06
C THR A 161 -4.79 42.88 10.94
N PRO A 162 -5.90 42.87 11.71
CA PRO A 162 -6.95 41.87 11.55
C PRO A 162 -7.91 42.36 10.47
N MET A 163 -7.73 41.88 9.24
CA MET A 163 -8.63 42.18 8.12
C MET A 163 -9.23 40.90 7.56
N LEU A 164 -10.55 40.92 7.48
CA LEU A 164 -11.47 39.90 7.00
C LEU A 164 -11.07 39.43 5.60
N TYR A 165 -10.33 38.32 5.54
CA TYR A 165 -10.28 37.49 4.35
C TYR A 165 -10.47 36.04 4.77
N SER A 166 -11.65 35.52 4.45
CA SER A 166 -11.83 34.11 4.13
C SER A 166 -10.88 33.76 2.98
N ARG A 167 -9.63 33.44 3.32
CA ARG A 167 -8.74 32.69 2.43
C ARG A 167 -8.93 31.24 2.83
N GLN A 168 -9.56 30.46 1.96
CA GLN A 168 -9.50 29.01 1.99
C GLN A 168 -8.01 28.61 2.04
N SER A 169 -7.50 28.45 3.26
CA SER A 169 -6.31 27.67 3.52
C SER A 169 -6.68 26.26 3.12
N SER A 170 -6.36 25.87 1.88
CA SER A 170 -6.25 24.44 1.58
C SER A 170 -5.24 23.90 2.56
N THR A 171 -5.70 23.14 3.55
CA THR A 171 -4.86 22.46 4.51
C THR A 171 -4.07 21.42 3.73
N ASN A 172 -2.98 21.83 3.10
CA ASN A 172 -2.11 20.90 2.40
C ASN A 172 -1.50 20.01 3.47
N HIS A 173 -1.71 18.71 3.35
CA HIS A 173 -1.12 17.74 4.27
C HIS A 173 0.29 17.46 3.77
N LEU A 174 1.29 18.11 4.39
CA LEU A 174 2.66 18.14 3.90
C LEU A 174 3.54 17.01 4.46
N PHE A 175 4.47 16.52 3.64
CA PHE A 175 5.55 15.64 4.05
C PHE A 175 6.79 15.91 3.20
N ARG A 176 7.97 15.56 3.72
CA ARG A 176 9.24 15.78 3.04
C ARG A 176 9.78 14.45 2.52
N LEU A 177 10.18 14.44 1.25
CA LEU A 177 10.87 13.33 0.61
C LEU A 177 12.28 13.76 0.26
N THR A 178 13.27 13.10 0.84
CA THR A 178 14.68 13.27 0.50
C THR A 178 15.13 12.08 -0.33
N VAL A 179 15.61 12.36 -1.53
CA VAL A 179 16.28 11.38 -2.38
C VAL A 179 17.77 11.56 -2.17
N LEU A 180 18.43 10.56 -1.59
CA LEU A 180 19.85 10.61 -1.27
C LEU A 180 20.74 10.60 -2.50
N SER A 181 20.33 9.82 -3.51
CA SER A 181 21.01 9.72 -4.80
C SER A 181 19.98 9.48 -5.89
N ASN A 182 19.82 10.45 -6.78
CA ASN A 182 18.96 10.32 -7.96
C ASN A 182 19.70 9.65 -9.13
N HIS A 183 19.11 9.65 -10.33
CA HIS A 183 19.71 9.04 -11.52
C HIS A 183 21.06 9.66 -11.95
N ALA A 184 21.34 10.90 -11.52
CA ALA A 184 22.56 11.65 -11.76
C ALA A 184 23.54 11.59 -10.57
N GLY A 185 23.19 10.89 -9.48
CA GLY A 185 23.99 10.85 -8.25
C GLY A 185 23.80 12.07 -7.34
N GLU A 186 22.78 12.89 -7.60
CA GLU A 186 22.51 14.11 -6.85
C GLU A 186 21.51 13.86 -5.72
N LYS A 187 21.71 14.57 -4.60
CA LYS A 187 20.75 14.62 -3.51
C LYS A 187 19.68 15.65 -3.85
N ILE A 188 18.42 15.26 -3.80
CA ILE A 188 17.28 16.17 -3.98
C ILE A 188 16.33 16.10 -2.79
N GLU A 189 15.68 17.21 -2.49
CA GLU A 189 14.72 17.32 -1.39
C GLU A 189 13.44 17.94 -1.91
N LEU A 190 12.31 17.27 -1.63
CA LEU A 190 11.00 17.64 -2.14
C LEU A 190 10.04 17.80 -0.97
N LEU A 191 9.49 19.01 -0.80
CA LEU A 191 8.35 19.23 0.06
C LEU A 191 7.07 18.93 -0.73
N LEU A 192 6.34 17.90 -0.32
CA LEU A 192 5.18 17.37 -1.03
C LEU A 192 3.90 17.61 -0.24
N GLY A 193 2.83 17.98 -0.94
CA GLY A 193 1.50 18.18 -0.36
C GLY A 193 0.43 17.32 -1.00
N THR A 194 -0.48 16.80 -0.17
CA THR A 194 -1.68 16.06 -0.58
C THR A 194 -2.95 16.82 -0.20
N GLU A 195 -4.06 16.46 -0.87
CA GLU A 195 -5.39 17.03 -0.63
C GLU A 195 -6.04 16.51 0.65
N THR A 196 -5.74 15.27 1.04
CA THR A 196 -6.33 14.60 2.21
C THR A 196 -5.26 14.01 3.12
N GLN A 197 -5.62 13.81 4.39
CA GLN A 197 -4.73 13.20 5.39
C GLN A 197 -4.47 11.73 5.06
N ASN A 198 -5.46 11.01 4.53
CA ASN A 198 -5.31 9.65 4.00
C ASN A 198 -4.28 9.59 2.89
N GLU A 199 -4.34 10.45 1.87
CA GLU A 199 -3.35 10.41 0.80
C GLU A 199 -1.93 10.67 1.34
N ARG A 200 -1.77 11.60 2.29
CA ARG A 200 -0.48 11.80 2.97
C ARG A 200 -0.01 10.53 3.69
N ALA A 201 -0.87 9.94 4.51
CA ALA A 201 -0.55 8.74 5.27
C ALA A 201 -0.19 7.57 4.34
N ARG A 202 -0.93 7.40 3.24
CA ARG A 202 -0.67 6.39 2.20
C ARG A 202 0.64 6.62 1.49
N TRP A 203 0.99 7.86 1.12
CA TRP A 203 2.28 8.17 0.50
C TRP A 203 3.45 7.95 1.46
N ILE A 204 3.37 8.42 2.70
CA ILE A 204 4.40 8.17 3.72
C ILE A 204 4.56 6.67 3.95
N THR A 205 3.45 5.95 4.04
CA THR A 205 3.44 4.49 4.22
C THR A 205 3.99 3.77 2.99
N ALA A 206 3.70 4.24 1.79
CA ALA A 206 4.19 3.63 0.57
C ALA A 206 5.67 3.93 0.35
N LEU A 207 6.17 5.11 0.70
CA LEU A 207 7.56 5.53 0.50
C LEU A 207 8.50 5.08 1.64
N GLY A 208 7.98 4.94 2.86
CA GLY A 208 8.74 4.51 4.03
C GLY A 208 9.33 3.10 3.86
N GLN A 209 10.48 2.87 4.49
CA GLN A 209 11.17 1.58 4.45
C GLN A 209 10.40 0.52 5.26
N SER A 210 10.36 -0.71 4.74
CA SER A 210 9.57 -1.82 5.30
C SER A 210 10.07 -2.33 6.66
N ASN A 211 11.27 -1.94 7.11
CA ASN A 211 11.94 -2.57 8.24
C ASN A 211 11.28 -2.27 9.60
N ASP A 212 10.72 -1.06 9.80
CA ASP A 212 10.04 -0.71 11.06
C ASP A 212 8.71 -1.44 11.27
N ARG A 213 8.13 -2.03 10.22
CA ARG A 213 6.75 -2.57 10.26
C ARG A 213 6.65 -4.02 10.68
N ARG A 214 7.76 -4.78 10.68
CA ARG A 214 7.76 -6.19 11.07
C ARG A 214 7.84 -6.42 12.59
N ALA A 215 8.07 -5.37 13.37
CA ALA A 215 8.30 -5.46 14.82
C ALA A 215 7.04 -5.24 15.69
N LYS A 216 5.87 -4.92 15.10
CA LYS A 216 4.64 -4.74 15.89
C LYS A 216 4.09 -6.10 16.33
N ASP A 217 3.82 -6.22 17.63
CA ASP A 217 3.17 -7.41 18.19
C ASP A 217 1.71 -7.50 17.71
N ARG A 218 1.46 -8.49 16.86
CA ARG A 218 0.16 -8.77 16.23
C ARG A 218 -0.95 -9.00 17.25
N THR A 219 -0.61 -9.45 18.47
CA THR A 219 -1.58 -9.72 19.54
C THR A 219 -2.18 -8.44 20.14
N THR A 220 -1.50 -7.31 19.96
CA THR A 220 -1.91 -6.00 20.49
C THR A 220 -2.67 -5.13 19.49
N LEU A 221 -2.76 -5.57 18.23
CA LEU A 221 -3.43 -4.83 17.17
C LEU A 221 -4.95 -4.95 17.28
N THR A 222 -5.65 -3.84 17.00
CA THR A 222 -7.11 -3.85 16.89
C THR A 222 -7.55 -4.80 15.77
N GLN A 223 -8.51 -5.67 16.07
CA GLN A 223 -9.17 -6.51 15.07
C GLN A 223 -10.48 -5.89 14.60
N VAL A 224 -10.70 -5.89 13.29
CA VAL A 224 -11.97 -5.49 12.69
C VAL A 224 -12.52 -6.63 11.83
N GLU A 225 -13.84 -6.81 11.89
CA GLU A 225 -14.59 -7.69 10.99
C GLU A 225 -15.20 -6.86 9.86
N VAL A 226 -15.03 -7.30 8.62
CA VAL A 226 -15.58 -6.65 7.44
C VAL A 226 -17.07 -6.93 7.35
N ILE A 227 -17.89 -5.90 7.42
CA ILE A 227 -19.36 -5.97 7.32
C ILE A 227 -19.87 -5.68 5.90
N ARG A 228 -19.04 -5.07 5.05
CA ARG A 228 -19.36 -4.75 3.64
C ARG A 228 -18.16 -5.06 2.76
N SER A 229 -18.37 -5.80 1.68
CA SER A 229 -17.33 -6.06 0.69
C SER A 229 -16.82 -4.76 0.04
N TYR A 230 -15.53 -4.71 -0.25
CA TYR A 230 -14.85 -3.58 -0.86
C TYR A 230 -13.88 -4.07 -1.93
N THR A 231 -13.89 -3.43 -3.10
CA THR A 231 -12.95 -3.73 -4.18
C THR A 231 -11.91 -2.63 -4.25
N ALA A 232 -10.64 -3.01 -4.17
CA ALA A 232 -9.51 -2.10 -4.30
C ALA A 232 -9.56 -1.36 -5.64
N LYS A 233 -9.41 -0.04 -5.58
CA LYS A 233 -9.35 0.88 -6.71
C LYS A 233 -7.91 1.31 -7.02
N GLN A 234 -7.04 1.29 -6.03
CA GLN A 234 -5.62 1.59 -6.16
C GLN A 234 -4.74 0.38 -5.76
N PRO A 235 -3.48 0.31 -6.24
CA PRO A 235 -2.58 -0.82 -5.95
C PRO A 235 -2.23 -1.01 -4.47
N ASP A 236 -2.32 0.05 -3.67
CA ASP A 236 -2.08 0.04 -2.22
C ASP A 236 -3.36 -0.27 -1.41
N GLU A 237 -4.50 -0.47 -2.05
CA GLU A 237 -5.76 -0.80 -1.39
C GLU A 237 -5.97 -2.31 -1.25
N LEU A 238 -6.66 -2.70 -0.17
CA LEU A 238 -6.95 -4.08 0.15
C LEU A 238 -8.39 -4.41 -0.24
N SER A 239 -8.58 -5.33 -1.19
CA SER A 239 -9.92 -5.83 -1.55
C SER A 239 -10.46 -6.73 -0.45
N LEU A 240 -11.62 -6.45 0.12
CA LEU A 240 -12.19 -7.15 1.28
C LEU A 240 -13.54 -7.79 0.96
N GLN A 241 -13.83 -8.92 1.61
CA GLN A 241 -15.11 -9.62 1.56
C GLN A 241 -15.78 -9.57 2.94
N ALA A 242 -17.11 -9.60 2.97
CA ALA A 242 -17.85 -9.72 4.22
C ALA A 242 -17.36 -10.92 5.05
N ALA A 243 -17.25 -10.74 6.37
CA ALA A 243 -16.66 -11.63 7.36
C ALA A 243 -15.13 -11.83 7.29
N ASP A 244 -14.41 -11.09 6.43
CA ASP A 244 -12.95 -11.00 6.58
C ASP A 244 -12.58 -10.37 7.92
N VAL A 245 -11.50 -10.84 8.52
CA VAL A 245 -10.91 -10.22 9.72
C VAL A 245 -9.60 -9.55 9.32
N VAL A 246 -9.39 -8.33 9.78
CA VAL A 246 -8.20 -7.52 9.51
C VAL A 246 -7.58 -7.03 10.82
N LEU A 247 -6.26 -7.18 10.96
CA LEU A 247 -5.47 -6.51 11.99
C LEU A 247 -5.16 -5.09 11.53
N VAL A 248 -5.60 -4.09 12.29
CA VAL A 248 -5.43 -2.68 11.93
C VAL A 248 -4.08 -2.19 12.43
N ASP A 249 -3.21 -1.79 11.50
CA ASP A 249 -1.87 -1.25 11.77
C ASP A 249 -1.90 0.26 12.04
N GLN A 250 -2.80 0.96 11.33
CA GLN A 250 -2.95 2.40 11.37
C GLN A 250 -4.41 2.81 11.11
N LYS A 251 -4.89 3.82 11.86
CA LYS A 251 -6.17 4.49 11.64
C LYS A 251 -5.90 5.96 11.27
N VAL A 252 -6.50 6.45 10.20
CA VAL A 252 -6.42 7.86 9.78
C VAL A 252 -7.75 8.54 10.08
N GLN A 253 -7.70 9.80 10.51
CA GLN A 253 -8.86 10.54 11.03
C GLN A 253 -9.97 10.75 9.99
N ASP A 254 -9.64 10.75 8.70
CA ASP A 254 -10.59 10.87 7.59
C ASP A 254 -11.20 9.53 7.15
N GLY A 255 -11.11 8.51 8.02
CA GLY A 255 -11.88 7.28 7.92
C GLY A 255 -11.27 6.19 7.06
N TRP A 256 -9.94 6.17 6.96
CA TRP A 256 -9.19 5.10 6.30
C TRP A 256 -8.35 4.30 7.29
N TYR A 257 -8.33 2.99 7.11
CA TYR A 257 -7.52 2.06 7.87
C TYR A 257 -6.46 1.42 6.97
N GLU A 258 -5.24 1.25 7.49
CA GLU A 258 -4.25 0.31 6.96
C GLU A 258 -4.28 -0.94 7.83
N GLY A 259 -4.24 -2.12 7.22
CA GLY A 259 -4.15 -3.35 7.99
C GLY A 259 -3.74 -4.56 7.20
N GLU A 260 -3.66 -5.69 7.89
CA GLU A 260 -3.34 -7.01 7.35
C GLU A 260 -4.51 -7.96 7.52
N ARG A 261 -4.96 -8.56 6.42
CA ARG A 261 -6.04 -9.54 6.43
C ARG A 261 -5.56 -10.89 6.95
N LEU A 262 -6.26 -11.45 7.94
CA LEU A 262 -5.86 -12.68 8.63
C LEU A 262 -5.76 -13.92 7.72
N ARG A 263 -6.56 -13.98 6.65
CA ARG A 263 -6.72 -15.22 5.87
C ARG A 263 -5.49 -15.58 5.01
N ASP A 264 -4.76 -14.57 4.56
CA ASP A 264 -3.69 -14.67 3.55
C ASP A 264 -2.54 -13.66 3.78
N GLY A 265 -2.58 -12.91 4.88
CA GLY A 265 -1.53 -11.96 5.24
C GLY A 265 -1.43 -10.75 4.30
N GLU A 266 -2.41 -10.55 3.41
CA GLU A 266 -2.37 -9.40 2.50
C GLU A 266 -2.58 -8.09 3.24
N ARG A 267 -1.80 -7.08 2.87
CA ARG A 267 -1.82 -5.75 3.49
C ARG A 267 -2.29 -4.70 2.51
N GLY A 268 -2.96 -3.68 3.04
CA GLY A 268 -3.31 -2.50 2.28
C GLY A 268 -4.32 -1.62 3.00
N TRP A 269 -4.76 -0.59 2.28
CA TRP A 269 -5.67 0.44 2.75
C TRP A 269 -7.13 0.11 2.44
N PHE A 270 -8.05 0.45 3.34
CA PHE A 270 -9.48 0.28 3.13
C PHE A 270 -10.31 1.30 3.92
N PRO A 271 -11.54 1.63 3.48
CA PRO A 271 -12.42 2.53 4.21
C PRO A 271 -12.91 1.92 5.53
N MET A 272 -12.92 2.72 6.60
CA MET A 272 -13.38 2.29 7.92
C MET A 272 -14.84 1.82 7.91
N GLU A 273 -15.67 2.43 7.06
CA GLU A 273 -17.11 2.14 6.95
C GLU A 273 -17.41 0.70 6.54
N CYS A 274 -16.44 0.02 5.92
CA CYS A 274 -16.58 -1.36 5.51
C CYS A 274 -16.41 -2.36 6.66
N ALA A 275 -15.98 -1.90 7.84
CA ALA A 275 -15.58 -2.76 8.95
C ALA A 275 -16.18 -2.33 10.29
N LYS A 276 -16.25 -3.30 11.21
CA LYS A 276 -16.69 -3.11 12.59
C LYS A 276 -15.63 -3.69 13.54
N GLU A 277 -15.30 -2.94 14.58
CA GLU A 277 -14.31 -3.37 15.57
C GLU A 277 -14.81 -4.58 16.38
N ILE A 278 -13.94 -5.58 16.55
CA ILE A 278 -14.18 -6.77 17.37
C ILE A 278 -13.74 -6.47 18.79
N THR A 279 -14.68 -6.43 19.73
CA THR A 279 -14.41 -6.11 21.14
C THR A 279 -14.40 -7.34 22.06
N CYS A 280 -14.91 -8.48 21.59
CA CYS A 280 -14.98 -9.70 22.39
C CYS A 280 -13.62 -10.42 22.40
N GLN A 281 -12.97 -10.48 23.57
CA GLN A 281 -11.64 -11.10 23.72
C GLN A 281 -11.63 -12.57 23.26
N ALA A 282 -12.66 -13.35 23.61
CA ALA A 282 -12.74 -14.75 23.17
C ALA A 282 -12.79 -14.89 21.64
N THR A 283 -13.32 -13.91 20.91
CA THR A 283 -13.32 -13.88 19.44
C THR A 283 -11.94 -13.47 18.91
N ILE A 284 -11.32 -12.46 19.53
CA ILE A 284 -9.96 -12.00 19.22
C ILE A 284 -8.97 -13.17 19.33
N ASP A 285 -9.01 -13.92 20.44
CA ASP A 285 -8.11 -15.05 20.69
C ASP A 285 -8.30 -16.17 19.66
N LYS A 286 -9.57 -16.54 19.37
CA LYS A 286 -9.90 -17.54 18.34
C LYS A 286 -9.41 -17.13 16.95
N ASN A 287 -9.51 -15.85 16.62
CA ASN A 287 -9.01 -15.32 15.35
C ASN A 287 -7.48 -15.40 15.28
N MET A 288 -6.78 -15.09 16.37
CA MET A 288 -5.33 -15.24 16.45
C MET A 288 -4.87 -16.70 16.34
N GLU A 289 -5.57 -17.64 16.98
CA GLU A 289 -5.32 -19.07 16.79
C GLU A 289 -5.54 -19.50 15.35
N ARG A 290 -6.63 -19.05 14.73
CA ARG A 290 -6.94 -19.32 13.32
C ARG A 290 -5.85 -18.77 12.41
N MET A 291 -5.39 -17.55 12.66
CA MET A 291 -4.29 -16.92 11.94
C MET A 291 -3.01 -17.74 12.07
N GLY A 292 -2.62 -18.14 13.27
CA GLY A 292 -1.44 -18.98 13.50
C GLY A 292 -1.50 -20.30 12.73
N ARG A 293 -2.69 -20.91 12.60
CA ARG A 293 -2.88 -22.10 11.76
C ARG A 293 -2.74 -21.81 10.26
N LEU A 294 -3.29 -20.69 9.78
CA LEU A 294 -3.26 -20.33 8.36
C LEU A 294 -1.87 -19.85 7.91
N LEU A 295 -1.23 -18.97 8.68
CA LEU A 295 0.12 -18.47 8.41
C LEU A 295 1.23 -19.45 8.82
N GLY A 296 1.02 -20.29 9.84
CA GLY A 296 1.98 -21.35 10.20
C GLY A 296 2.12 -22.45 9.14
N LEU A 297 1.17 -22.52 8.21
CA LEU A 297 1.30 -23.32 6.97
C LEU A 297 2.19 -22.62 5.92
N GLU A 298 2.41 -21.30 6.03
CA GLU A 298 3.27 -20.51 5.13
C GLU A 298 4.75 -20.50 5.56
N THR A 299 5.06 -20.57 6.85
CA THR A 299 6.44 -20.49 7.38
C THR A 299 7.18 -21.83 7.47
N ASN A 300 6.47 -22.96 7.34
CA ASN A 300 7.09 -24.29 7.30
C ASN A 300 7.40 -24.72 5.86
N VAL A 301 8.39 -24.06 5.25
CA VAL A 301 9.11 -24.51 4.04
C VAL A 301 10.57 -24.62 4.39
#